data_AF-A0A2V8M9I5-F1
#
_entry.id   AF-A0A2V8M9I5-F1
#
_cell.length_a   1.000
_cell.length_b   1.000
_cell.length_c   1.000
_cell.angle_alpha   90.00
_cell.angle_beta   90.00
_cell.angle_gamma   90.00
#
_symmetry.space_group_name_H-M   'P 1'
#
loop_
_entity.id
_entity.type
_entity.pdbx_description
1 polymer ?
#
loop_
_entity_poly.entity_id
_entity_poly.type
_entity_poly.pdbx_seq_one_letter_code
_entity_poly.pdbx_strand_id
1 'polypeptide(L)' 'MKRILEAFTLIAMAIAMGCSRTEATSDATDAGLRNADRDASNWLMYGRTYDDHRFSPLDQINE' A
#
# COMPACT_ATOMS: atom_id res chain seq x y z
N MET A 1 -13.33 -10.41 -38.04
CA MET A 1 -12.53 -9.19 -37.82
C MET A 1 -13.11 -8.31 -36.70
N LYS A 2 -14.41 -7.98 -36.70
CA LYS A 2 -15.05 -7.14 -35.66
C LYS A 2 -14.98 -7.72 -34.22
N ARG A 3 -15.19 -9.03 -34.06
CA ARG A 3 -15.09 -9.76 -32.78
C ARG A 3 -13.67 -9.83 -32.19
N ILE A 4 -12.65 -9.78 -33.05
CA ILE A 4 -11.24 -9.77 -32.62
C ILE A 4 -10.91 -8.37 -32.08
N LEU A 5 -11.41 -7.32 -32.74
CA LEU A 5 -11.23 -5.93 -32.31
C LEU A 5 -11.89 -5.65 -30.95
N GLU A 6 -13.07 -6.22 -30.69
CA GLU A 6 -13.79 -6.13 -29.40
C GLU A 6 -13.04 -6.82 -28.25
N ALA A 7 -12.44 -7.99 -28.50
CA ALA A 7 -11.63 -8.69 -27.51
C ALA A 7 -10.39 -7.88 -27.11
N PHE A 8 -9.73 -7.22 -28.07
CA PHE A 8 -8.61 -6.32 -27.79
C PHE A 8 -9.02 -5.11 -26.95
N THR A 9 -10.24 -4.58 -27.14
CA THR A 9 -10.73 -3.44 -26.35
C THR A 9 -11.02 -3.83 -24.90
N LEU A 10 -11.58 -5.02 -24.67
CA LEU A 10 -11.86 -5.51 -23.31
C LEU A 10 -10.57 -5.80 -22.52
N ILE A 11 -9.56 -6.37 -23.18
CA ILE A 11 -8.27 -6.65 -22.54
C ILE A 11 -7.53 -5.35 -22.17
N ALA A 12 -7.57 -4.34 -23.04
CA ALA A 12 -6.96 -3.03 -22.76
C ALA A 12 -7.60 -2.32 -21.56
N MET A 13 -8.91 -2.46 -21.38
CA MET A 13 -9.63 -1.85 -20.24
C MET A 13 -9.35 -2.55 -18.91
N ALA A 14 -9.10 -3.87 -18.93
CA ALA A 14 -8.71 -4.62 -17.73
C ALA A 14 -7.30 -4.23 -17.23
N ILE A 15 -6.38 -3.90 -18.13
CA ILE A 15 -5.01 -3.48 -17.78
C ILE A 15 -5.01 -2.09 -17.13
N ALA A 16 -5.89 -1.17 -17.56
CA ALA A 16 -5.98 0.18 -17.01
C ALA A 16 -6.49 0.24 -15.56
N MET A 17 -7.24 -0.77 -15.10
CA MET A 17 -7.70 -0.88 -13.70
C MET A 17 -6.68 -1.52 -12.77
N GLY A 18 -5.61 -2.13 -13.31
CA GLY A 18 -4.55 -2.80 -12.56
C GLY A 18 -3.44 -1.88 -12.05
N CYS A 19 -3.51 -0.57 -12.27
CA CYS A 19 -2.59 0.38 -11.64
C CYS A 19 -2.90 0.48 -10.14
N SER A 20 -2.33 -0.43 -9.37
CA SER A 20 -2.23 -0.31 -7.91
C SER A 20 -1.74 1.09 -7.57
N ARG A 21 -2.48 1.79 -6.70
CA ARG A 21 -2.03 3.06 -6.14
C ARG A 21 -0.67 2.79 -5.49
N THR A 22 0.38 3.48 -5.91
CA THR A 22 1.57 3.62 -5.10
C THR A 22 1.11 4.25 -3.80
N GLU A 23 0.99 3.47 -2.73
CA GLU A 23 0.88 4.03 -1.39
C GLU A 23 2.08 4.95 -1.22
N ALA A 24 1.81 6.22 -0.96
CA ALA A 24 2.86 7.16 -0.61
C ALA A 24 3.48 6.61 0.68
N THR A 25 4.62 5.94 0.54
CA THR A 25 5.38 5.43 1.67
C THR A 25 5.65 6.61 2.58
N SER A 26 5.27 6.50 3.85
CA SER A 26 5.62 7.52 4.82
C SER A 26 7.14 7.56 4.92
N ASP A 27 7.77 8.55 4.28
CA ASP A 27 9.21 8.72 4.38
C ASP A 27 9.60 8.97 5.84
N ALA A 28 10.83 8.59 6.23
CA ALA A 28 11.38 8.83 7.56
C ALA A 28 11.72 10.31 7.84
N THR A 29 10.82 11.21 7.43
CA THR A 29 10.79 12.63 7.77
C THR A 29 10.26 12.82 9.19
N ASP A 30 10.52 13.97 9.83
CA ASP A 30 9.99 14.27 11.18
C ASP A 30 8.45 14.13 11.23
N ALA A 31 7.74 14.63 10.21
CA ALA A 31 6.30 14.49 10.13
C ALA A 31 5.86 13.02 9.98
N GLY A 32 6.58 12.22 9.19
CA GLY A 32 6.32 10.79 9.04
C GLY A 32 6.55 10.03 10.35
N LEU A 33 7.65 10.30 11.05
CA LEU A 33 7.95 9.71 12.36
C LEU A 33 6.89 10.06 13.41
N ARG A 34 6.41 11.31 13.45
CA ARG A 34 5.32 11.74 14.35
C ARG A 34 3.96 11.09 14.07
N ASN A 35 3.74 10.65 12.83
CA ASN A 35 2.49 10.04 12.37
C ASN A 35 2.68 8.55 12.01
N ALA A 36 3.72 7.90 12.55
CA ALA A 36 4.07 6.51 12.21
C ALA A 36 2.98 5.50 12.60
N ASP A 37 2.06 5.87 13.48
CA ASP A 37 0.88 5.08 13.86
C ASP A 37 -0.14 4.97 12.71
N ARG A 38 -0.22 5.99 11.85
CA ARG A 38 -1.20 6.08 10.75
C ARG A 38 -0.87 5.21 9.54
N ASP A 39 0.39 4.77 9.44
CA ASP A 39 0.88 3.93 8.36
C ASP A 39 1.26 2.56 8.91
N ALA A 40 0.26 1.67 8.99
CA ALA A 40 0.42 0.32 9.52
C ALA A 40 1.43 -0.53 8.74
N SER A 41 1.62 -0.23 7.45
CA SER A 41 2.48 -0.98 6.54
C SER A 41 3.97 -0.70 6.75
N ASN A 42 4.33 0.44 7.34
CA ASN A 42 5.71 0.89 7.48
C ASN A 42 6.26 0.79 8.93
N TRP A 43 7.56 0.53 9.05
CA TRP A 43 8.29 0.49 10.32
C TRP A 43 9.46 1.48 10.30
N LEU A 44 9.17 2.74 10.55
CA LEU A 44 10.10 3.86 10.30
C LEU A 44 11.11 4.12 11.42
N MET A 45 10.84 3.61 12.62
CA MET A 45 11.69 3.76 13.80
C MET A 45 11.75 2.46 14.57
N TYR A 46 12.76 2.29 15.42
CA TYR A 46 12.99 1.05 16.15
C TYR A 46 11.76 0.52 16.90
N GLY A 47 11.02 1.40 17.56
CA GLY A 47 9.81 1.09 18.31
C GLY A 47 8.50 1.05 17.53
N ARG A 48 8.54 1.21 16.19
CA ARG A 48 7.43 1.54 15.29
C ARG A 48 6.81 2.92 15.53
N THR A 49 6.47 3.20 16.78
CA THR A 49 5.86 4.44 17.28
C THR A 49 6.65 4.96 18.47
N TYR A 50 6.45 6.23 18.84
CA TYR A 50 7.16 6.84 19.97
C TYR A 50 6.84 6.24 21.34
N ASP A 51 5.76 5.46 21.46
CA ASP A 51 5.44 4.69 22.65
C ASP A 51 6.33 3.43 22.81
N ASP A 52 7.09 3.04 21.77
CA ASP A 52 8.06 1.92 21.75
C ASP A 52 7.47 0.58 22.21
N HIS A 53 6.17 0.36 21.99
CA HIS A 53 5.51 -0.90 22.30
C HIS A 53 5.86 -2.02 21.32
N ARG A 54 6.43 -1.68 20.14
CA ARG A 54 6.77 -2.62 19.06
C ARG A 54 5.60 -3.50 18.63
N PHE A 55 4.41 -2.93 18.69
CA PHE A 55 3.17 -3.59 18.31
C PHE A 55 2.83 -3.25 16.86
N SER A 56 2.58 -4.28 16.03
CA SER A 56 2.06 -4.12 14.67
C SER A 56 0.54 -4.34 14.66
N PRO A 57 -0.27 -3.44 14.08
CA PRO A 57 -1.71 -3.62 13.95
C PRO A 57 -2.12 -4.50 12.75
N LEU A 58 -1.17 -4.98 11.94
CA LEU A 58 -1.47 -5.85 10.79
C LEU A 58 -1.96 -7.23 11.26
N ASP A 59 -3.00 -7.75 10.62
CA ASP A 59 -3.70 -8.98 11.03
C ASP A 59 -3.72 -10.07 9.94
N GLN A 60 -3.03 -9.85 8.82
CA GLN A 60 -3.06 -10.76 7.66
C GLN A 60 -2.58 -12.18 7.98
N ILE A 61 -1.67 -12.33 8.95
CA ILE A 61 -1.15 -13.62 9.39
C ILE A 61 -1.77 -13.92 10.76
N ASN A 62 -2.58 -14.99 10.81
CA ASN A 62 -3.29 -15.46 12.00
C ASN A 62 -3.38 -17.01 11.98
N GLU A 63 -3.83 -17.61 13.10
CA GLU A 63 -3.87 -19.06 13.34
C GLU A 63 -4.88 -19.84 12.46
#